data_AF-A0ABD0S044-F1
#
_entry.id   AF-A0ABD0S044-F1
#
_cell.length_a   1.000
_cell.length_b   1.000
_cell.length_c   1.000
_cell.angle_alpha   90.00
_cell.angle_beta   90.00
_cell.angle_gamma   90.00
#
_symmetry.space_group_name_H-M   'P 1'
#
loop_
_entity.id
_entity.type
_entity.pdbx_description
1 polymer ?
#
loop_
_entity_poly.entity_id
_entity_poly.type
_entity_poly.pdbx_seq_one_letter_code
_entity_poly.pdbx_strand_id
1 'polypeptide(L)' 'PAPAITWRMIGGIFDFYIFLGPDPSSVIAQYLDVVGKPAMPIYWALGYHLCRWGYKSSEKTWNVVKEMRNYGIPQ' A
#
# COMPACT_ATOMS: atom_id res chain seq x y z
N PRO A 1 -1.15 23.90 -26.68
CA PRO A 1 -1.21 22.46 -26.32
C PRO A 1 0.20 21.95 -25.98
N ALA A 2 0.41 21.68 -24.70
CA ALA A 2 1.64 21.16 -24.10
C ALA A 2 1.20 20.45 -22.79
N PRO A 3 2.01 19.55 -22.21
CA PRO A 3 1.63 18.91 -20.94
C PRO A 3 1.36 20.00 -19.88
N ALA A 4 0.12 20.09 -19.43
CA ALA A 4 -0.34 21.10 -18.48
C ALA A 4 -1.31 20.44 -17.48
N ILE A 5 -1.20 20.84 -16.23
CA ILE A 5 -2.06 20.40 -15.13
C ILE A 5 -2.72 21.63 -14.50
N THR A 6 -4.00 21.51 -14.15
CA THR A 6 -4.78 22.58 -13.48
C THR A 6 -5.38 22.04 -12.19
N TRP A 7 -4.98 22.60 -11.05
CA TRP A 7 -5.54 22.26 -9.74
C TRP A 7 -6.80 23.08 -9.45
N ARG A 8 -7.90 22.43 -9.04
CA ARG A 8 -9.15 23.08 -8.63
C ARG A 8 -9.55 22.59 -7.24
N MET A 9 -9.39 23.44 -6.24
CA MET A 9 -9.66 23.14 -4.84
C MET A 9 -10.95 23.86 -4.39
N ILE A 10 -11.69 23.28 -3.44
CA ILE A 10 -12.93 23.86 -2.89
C ILE A 10 -12.70 24.79 -1.69
N GLY A 11 -11.47 24.88 -1.16
CA GLY A 11 -11.10 25.72 -0.02
C GLY A 11 -9.71 25.39 0.53
N GLY A 12 -9.27 26.11 1.56
CA GLY A 12 -7.93 25.99 2.14
C GLY A 12 -6.88 26.87 1.46
N ILE A 13 -5.60 26.52 1.63
CA ILE A 13 -4.46 27.20 0.99
C ILE A 13 -3.77 26.28 -0.03
N PHE A 14 -3.03 26.89 -0.95
CA PHE A 14 -2.08 26.18 -1.79
C PHE A 14 -0.71 26.17 -1.11
N ASP A 15 -0.30 25.00 -0.60
CA ASP A 15 1.05 24.76 -0.09
C ASP A 15 1.73 23.71 -0.98
N PHE A 16 2.83 24.10 -1.64
CA PHE A 16 3.48 23.29 -2.67
C PHE A 16 4.91 22.93 -2.28
N TYR A 17 5.26 21.66 -2.45
CA TYR A 17 6.61 21.12 -2.32
C TYR A 17 7.06 20.56 -3.66
N ILE A 18 8.20 21.01 -4.17
CA ILE A 18 8.77 20.58 -5.44
C ILE A 18 10.11 19.90 -5.17
N PHE A 19 10.24 18.66 -5.64
CA PHE A 19 11.43 17.83 -5.45
C PHE A 19 12.14 17.63 -6.79
N LEU A 20 13.46 17.84 -6.82
CA LEU A 20 14.26 17.92 -8.05
C LEU A 20 15.47 16.96 -7.98
N GLY A 21 15.28 15.78 -7.40
CA GLY A 21 16.30 14.73 -7.38
C GLY A 21 16.79 14.36 -8.79
N PRO A 22 18.08 14.00 -8.94
CA PRO A 22 18.68 13.69 -10.25
C PRO A 22 18.12 12.41 -10.90
N ASP A 23 17.50 11.55 -10.11
CA ASP A 23 16.86 10.30 -10.53
C ASP A 23 15.50 10.11 -9.82
N PRO A 24 14.59 9.27 -10.36
CA PRO A 24 13.27 9.06 -9.76
C PRO A 24 13.28 8.55 -8.32
N SER A 25 14.27 7.74 -7.92
CA SER A 25 14.36 7.21 -6.56
C SER A 25 14.76 8.30 -5.56
N SER A 26 15.65 9.20 -5.95
CA SER A 26 16.02 10.39 -5.16
C SER A 26 14.84 11.34 -4.94
N VAL A 27 13.98 11.52 -5.95
CA VAL A 27 12.75 12.33 -5.82
C VAL A 27 11.80 11.74 -4.77
N ILE A 28 11.60 10.42 -4.81
CA ILE A 28 10.77 9.72 -3.82
C ILE A 28 11.36 9.83 -2.41
N ALA A 29 12.68 9.69 -2.28
CA ALA A 29 13.35 9.83 -1.00
C ALA A 29 13.15 11.23 -0.38
N GLN A 30 13.33 12.30 -1.17
CA GLN A 30 13.10 13.68 -0.73
C GLN A 30 11.64 13.92 -0.30
N TYR A 31 10.69 13.37 -1.06
CA TYR A 31 9.27 13.42 -0.69
C TYR A 31 9.02 12.76 0.67
N LEU A 32 9.53 11.54 0.87
CA LEU A 32 9.37 10.80 2.12
C LEU A 32 10.04 11.45 3.33
N ASP A 33 11.12 12.21 3.14
CA ASP A 33 11.73 12.98 4.23
C ASP A 33 10.83 14.15 4.69
N VAL A 34 9.96 14.68 3.82
CA VAL A 34 9.00 15.74 4.16
C VAL A 34 7.71 15.18 4.76
N VAL A 35 7.10 14.16 4.14
CA VAL A 35 5.82 13.62 4.62
C VAL A 35 5.95 12.56 5.72
N GLY A 36 7.16 12.01 5.87
CA GLY A 36 7.45 10.90 6.79
C GLY A 36 7.68 9.58 6.07
N LYS A 37 8.63 8.79 6.60
CA LYS A 37 8.97 7.47 6.08
C LYS A 37 7.89 6.44 6.43
N PRO A 38 7.63 5.45 5.56
CA PRO A 38 6.68 4.39 5.85
C PRO A 38 7.12 3.58 7.08
N ALA A 39 6.14 3.10 7.84
CA ALA A 39 6.41 2.23 8.98
C ALA A 39 7.06 0.91 8.52
N MET A 40 7.97 0.39 9.35
CA MET A 40 8.61 -0.89 9.10
C MET A 40 7.58 -2.02 9.34
N PRO A 41 7.26 -2.84 8.32
CA PRO A 41 6.37 -3.97 8.52
C PRO A 41 7.03 -5.04 9.37
N ILE A 42 6.25 -5.68 10.24
CA ILE A 42 6.65 -6.90 10.96
C ILE A 42 6.85 -8.06 9.97
N TYR A 43 7.79 -8.95 10.26
CA TYR A 43 8.27 -9.94 9.30
C TYR A 43 7.16 -10.84 8.72
N TRP A 44 6.24 -11.33 9.56
CA TRP A 44 5.13 -12.19 9.13
C TRP A 44 4.12 -11.47 8.22
N ALA A 45 4.07 -10.14 8.23
CA ALA A 45 3.18 -9.39 7.35
C ALA A 45 3.62 -9.45 5.87
N LEU A 46 4.88 -9.82 5.60
CA LEU A 46 5.38 -10.05 4.25
C LEU A 46 4.97 -11.43 3.67
N GLY A 47 4.34 -12.28 4.48
CA GLY A 47 3.80 -13.56 4.07
C GLY A 47 2.53 -13.45 3.22
N TYR A 48 2.00 -14.60 2.80
CA TYR A 48 0.77 -14.68 2.04
C TYR A 48 -0.46 -14.59 2.97
N HIS A 49 -1.40 -13.69 2.64
CA HIS A 49 -2.60 -13.48 3.47
C HIS A 49 -3.85 -14.02 2.79
N LEU A 50 -4.73 -14.65 3.57
CA LEU A 50 -6.04 -15.09 3.12
C LEU A 50 -7.16 -14.35 3.82
N CYS A 51 -8.06 -13.80 3.01
CA CYS A 51 -9.28 -13.19 3.49
C CYS A 51 -10.37 -13.34 2.43
N ARG A 52 -11.62 -13.41 2.88
CA ARG A 52 -12.79 -13.34 2.03
C ARG A 52 -13.92 -12.69 2.81
N TRP A 53 -14.58 -11.73 2.16
CA TRP A 53 -15.85 -11.24 2.68
C TRP A 53 -16.93 -12.31 2.51
N GLY A 54 -17.62 -12.64 3.60
CA GLY A 54 -18.75 -13.58 3.57
C GLY A 54 -18.40 -15.06 3.67
N TYR A 55 -17.49 -15.46 4.59
CA TYR A 55 -17.28 -16.88 4.92
C TYR A 55 -18.51 -17.55 5.55
N LYS A 56 -19.48 -16.79 6.07
CA LYS A 56 -20.77 -17.23 6.64
C LYS A 56 -20.69 -18.10 7.91
N SER A 57 -19.59 -18.80 8.17
CA SER A 57 -19.33 -19.50 9.44
C SER A 57 -17.83 -19.69 9.66
N SER A 58 -17.44 -19.92 10.93
CA SER A 58 -16.06 -20.24 11.29
C SER A 58 -15.58 -21.57 10.69
N GLU A 59 -16.47 -22.56 10.61
CA GLU A 59 -16.16 -23.87 10.02
C GLU A 59 -15.73 -23.76 8.55
N LYS A 60 -16.41 -22.91 7.76
CA LYS A 60 -16.01 -22.66 6.36
C LYS A 60 -14.63 -22.04 6.26
N THR A 61 -14.30 -21.10 7.15
CA THR A 61 -12.95 -20.53 7.23
C THR A 61 -11.92 -21.61 7.55
N TRP A 62 -12.21 -22.50 8.51
CA TRP A 62 -11.31 -23.59 8.87
C TRP A 62 -11.11 -24.60 7.75
N ASN A 63 -12.15 -24.92 6.97
CA ASN A 63 -12.04 -25.81 5.83
C ASN A 63 -11.09 -25.24 4.76
N VAL A 64 -11.19 -23.94 4.48
CA VAL A 64 -10.27 -23.25 3.55
C VAL A 64 -8.83 -23.30 4.08
N VAL A 65 -8.61 -23.04 5.37
CA VAL A 65 -7.27 -23.15 5.97
C VAL A 65 -6.69 -24.57 5.84
N LYS A 66 -7.51 -25.61 6.07
CA LYS A 66 -7.09 -27.00 5.91
C LYS A 66 -6.71 -27.33 4.47
N GLU A 67 -7.53 -26.92 3.50
CA GLU A 67 -7.26 -27.14 2.08
C GLU A 67 -5.94 -26.50 1.65
N MET A 68 -5.70 -25.24 2.03
CA MET A 68 -4.46 -24.54 1.67
C MET A 68 -3.20 -25.22 2.23
N ARG A 69 -3.28 -25.75 3.46
CA ARG A 69 -2.20 -26.56 4.04
C ARG A 69 -2.02 -27.89 3.32
N ASN A 70 -3.12 -28.56 2.95
CA ASN A 70 -3.08 -29.82 2.18
C ASN A 70 -2.44 -29.63 0.80
N TYR A 71 -2.65 -28.47 0.16
CA TYR A 71 -2.00 -28.11 -1.10
C TYR A 71 -0.57 -27.57 -0.95
N GLY A 72 -0.03 -27.49 0.28
CA GLY A 72 1.32 -27.02 0.54
C GLY A 72 1.52 -25.53 0.27
N ILE A 73 0.45 -24.73 0.31
CA ILE A 73 0.53 -23.28 0.10
C ILE A 73 1.06 -22.63 1.39
N PRO A 74 2.15 -21.85 1.35
CA PRO A 74 2.66 -21.17 2.54
C PRO A 74 1.65 -20.10 2.99
N GLN A 75 1.22 -20.19 4.25
CA GLN A 75 0.41 -19.19 4.96
C GLN A 75 1.23 -18.54 6.05
#